data_AF-A0AA94WPV4-F1
#
_entry.id   AF-A0AA94WPV4-F1
#
_cell.length_a   1.000
_cell.length_b   1.000
_cell.length_c   1.000
_cell.angle_alpha   90.00
_cell.angle_beta   90.00
_cell.angle_gamma   90.00
#
_symmetry.space_group_name_H-M   'P 1'
#
loop_
_entity.id
_entity.type
_entity.pdbx_description
1 polymer ?
#
loop_
_entity_poly.entity_id
_entity_poly.type
_entity_poly.pdbx_seq_one_letter_code
_entity_poly.pdbx_strand_id
1 'polypeptide(L)'
;MEGSWEGFLDIIDLNQDTRQKAELKTLIEFPLAQPKKYLLIGLFDCITCIYGSEKCIWWYEPSCINGKNIRNPYTKIISKADLKYLQGLWERIAGDYILFLPEEFNTKVDTIGEEEFIGVCLIKYSQLLLKTHDANEVLYLYLNE
;
A
#
# COMPACT_ATOMS: atom_id res chain seq x y z
N MET A 1 2.71 2.79 22.95
CA MET A 1 3.39 3.89 22.24
C MET A 1 2.72 3.93 20.89
N GLU A 2 1.86 4.91 20.65
CA GLU A 2 1.30 5.15 19.32
C GLU A 2 2.49 5.51 18.43
N GLY A 3 2.96 4.53 17.65
CA GLY A 3 3.92 4.75 16.59
C GLY A 3 3.21 5.56 15.52
N SER A 4 3.14 6.87 15.73
CA SER A 4 2.41 7.76 14.86
C SER A 4 3.11 7.78 13.50
N TRP A 5 2.56 7.02 12.55
CA TRP A 5 2.93 7.09 11.14
C TRP A 5 2.56 8.44 10.51
N GLU A 6 2.12 9.45 11.27
CA GLU A 6 1.81 10.79 10.76
C GLU A 6 2.97 11.43 10.01
N GLY A 7 4.22 11.17 10.43
CA GLY A 7 5.41 11.63 9.70
C GLY A 7 5.53 11.04 8.30
N PHE A 8 4.81 9.95 7.99
CA PHE A 8 4.75 9.39 6.64
C PHE A 8 4.06 10.33 5.64
N LEU A 9 3.07 11.11 6.10
CA LEU A 9 2.39 12.09 5.24
C LEU A 9 3.34 13.20 4.77
N ASP A 10 4.44 13.43 5.49
CA ASP A 10 5.44 14.44 5.16
C ASP A 10 6.46 13.94 4.11
N ILE A 11 6.51 12.64 3.83
CA ILE A 11 7.47 12.05 2.88
C ILE A 11 6.86 11.65 1.53
N ILE A 12 5.52 11.53 1.44
CA ILE A 12 4.80 11.16 0.21
C ILE A 12 4.48 12.35 -0.71
N ASP A 13 5.33 13.38 -0.67
CA ASP A 13 5.34 14.54 -1.59
C ASP A 13 3.98 15.23 -1.83
N LEU A 14 3.18 15.38 -0.77
CA LEU A 14 1.92 16.14 -0.83
C LEU A 14 2.20 17.64 -0.83
N ASN A 15 1.47 18.39 -1.66
CA ASN A 15 1.45 19.84 -1.52
C ASN A 15 0.79 20.27 -0.18
N GLN A 16 1.04 21.52 0.23
CA GLN A 16 0.61 22.02 1.53
C GLN A 16 -0.91 21.92 1.75
N ASP A 17 -1.73 22.20 0.72
CA ASP A 17 -3.18 22.18 0.83
C ASP A 17 -3.70 20.74 1.01
N THR A 18 -3.20 19.80 0.20
CA THR A 18 -3.54 18.37 0.31
C THR A 18 -3.07 17.80 1.63
N ARG A 19 -1.86 18.16 2.07
CA ARG A 19 -1.27 17.67 3.33
C ARG A 19 -2.11 18.05 4.55
N GLN A 20 -2.70 19.24 4.58
CA GLN A 20 -3.59 19.69 5.65
C GLN A 20 -4.91 18.90 5.72
N LYS A 21 -5.32 18.33 4.59
CA LYS A 21 -6.52 17.48 4.48
C LYS A 21 -6.23 16.01 4.68
N ALA A 22 -4.97 15.60 4.57
CA ALA A 22 -4.57 14.21 4.67
C ALA A 22 -4.54 13.76 6.12
N GLU A 23 -5.22 12.65 6.39
CA GLU A 23 -5.17 11.92 7.64
C GLU A 23 -4.69 10.49 7.40
N LEU A 24 -4.13 9.89 8.45
CA LEU A 24 -3.62 8.54 8.44
C LEU A 24 -4.08 7.83 9.71
N LYS A 25 -4.53 6.59 9.56
CA LYS A 25 -4.77 5.71 10.71
C LYS A 25 -4.34 4.28 10.44
N THR A 26 -3.94 3.58 11.48
CA THR A 26 -3.73 2.13 11.42
C THR A 26 -5.07 1.43 11.29
N LEU A 27 -5.23 0.65 10.21
CA LEU A 27 -6.45 -0.11 9.92
C LEU A 27 -6.37 -1.51 10.54
N ILE A 28 -5.26 -2.21 10.33
CA ILE A 28 -5.03 -3.58 10.82
C ILE A 28 -3.57 -3.71 11.24
N GLU A 29 -3.35 -4.29 12.41
CA GLU A 29 -2.03 -4.71 12.87
C GLU A 29 -1.76 -6.17 12.52
N PHE A 30 -0.52 -6.44 12.13
CA PHE A 30 0.08 -7.73 11.83
C PHE A 30 1.24 -7.98 12.80
N PRO A 31 0.95 -8.44 14.04
CA PRO A 31 1.99 -8.61 15.05
C PRO A 31 3.13 -9.50 14.55
N LEU A 32 4.37 -9.06 14.80
CA LEU A 32 5.60 -9.73 14.36
C LEU A 32 5.69 -9.88 12.83
N ALA A 33 5.10 -8.94 12.08
CA ALA A 33 5.01 -8.98 10.63
C ALA A 33 4.41 -10.27 10.06
N GLN A 34 3.55 -10.98 10.83
CA GLN A 34 3.00 -12.27 10.43
C GLN A 34 1.64 -12.12 9.72
N PRO A 35 1.56 -12.36 8.40
CA PRO A 35 0.32 -12.31 7.60
C PRO A 35 -0.62 -13.51 7.88
N LYS A 36 -1.11 -13.63 9.12
CA LYS A 36 -2.03 -14.72 9.49
C LYS A 36 -3.29 -14.67 8.65
N LYS A 37 -3.76 -15.85 8.22
CA LYS A 37 -4.90 -15.99 7.29
C LYS A 37 -6.13 -15.18 7.70
N TYR A 38 -6.50 -15.14 8.98
CA TYR A 38 -7.68 -14.40 9.43
C TYR A 38 -7.50 -12.87 9.33
N LEU A 39 -6.28 -12.35 9.55
CA LEU A 39 -5.96 -10.92 9.36
C LEU A 39 -6.02 -10.56 7.88
N LEU A 40 -5.48 -11.40 7.01
CA LEU A 40 -5.57 -11.21 5.56
C LEU A 40 -7.03 -11.24 5.09
N ILE A 41 -7.87 -12.14 5.61
CA ILE A 41 -9.32 -12.15 5.30
C ILE A 41 -9.96 -10.83 5.74
N GLY A 42 -9.69 -10.38 6.97
CA GLY A 42 -10.19 -9.08 7.46
C GLY A 42 -9.72 -7.91 6.60
N LEU A 43 -8.48 -7.93 6.14
CA LEU A 43 -7.95 -6.96 5.20
C LEU A 43 -8.74 -6.96 3.88
N PHE A 44 -9.02 -8.14 3.30
CA PHE A 44 -9.88 -8.22 2.11
C PHE A 44 -11.28 -7.66 2.36
N ASP A 45 -11.86 -7.86 3.53
CA ASP A 45 -13.17 -7.29 3.89
C ASP A 45 -13.10 -5.77 3.98
N CYS A 46 -12.08 -5.21 4.61
CA CYS A 46 -11.86 -3.76 4.66
C CYS A 46 -11.65 -3.15 3.27
N ILE A 47 -10.78 -3.75 2.44
CA ILE A 47 -10.54 -3.29 1.07
C ILE A 47 -11.86 -3.34 0.28
N THR A 48 -12.70 -4.36 0.48
CA THR A 48 -14.01 -4.47 -0.18
C THR A 48 -14.95 -3.37 0.28
N CYS A 49 -14.93 -3.00 1.56
CA CYS A 49 -15.73 -1.91 2.09
C CYS A 49 -15.30 -0.54 1.53
N ILE A 50 -14.02 -0.35 1.26
CA ILE A 50 -13.45 0.91 0.78
C ILE A 50 -13.57 1.06 -0.74
N TYR A 51 -13.26 0.01 -1.52
CA TYR A 51 -13.21 0.06 -2.99
C TYR A 51 -14.29 -0.77 -3.70
N GLY A 52 -15.08 -1.59 -3.01
CA GLY A 52 -16.06 -2.49 -3.63
C GLY A 52 -15.49 -3.85 -4.04
N SER A 53 -15.69 -4.29 -5.29
CA SER A 53 -15.55 -5.70 -5.69
C SER A 53 -14.10 -6.19 -5.81
N GLU A 54 -13.37 -5.75 -6.83
CA GLU A 54 -12.05 -6.30 -7.19
C GLU A 54 -10.92 -5.30 -6.93
N LYS A 55 -9.72 -5.85 -6.76
CA LYS A 55 -8.62 -5.19 -6.06
C LYS A 55 -7.34 -5.40 -6.83
N CYS A 56 -6.57 -4.34 -6.99
CA CYS A 56 -5.22 -4.40 -7.50
C CYS A 56 -4.25 -4.19 -6.33
N ILE A 57 -3.23 -5.02 -6.22
CA ILE A 57 -2.05 -4.69 -5.42
C ILE A 57 -0.97 -4.15 -6.34
N TRP A 58 -0.25 -3.16 -5.83
CA TRP A 58 0.93 -2.60 -6.46
C TRP A 58 2.10 -2.65 -5.48
N TRP A 59 3.30 -2.98 -5.95
CA TRP A 59 4.53 -2.97 -5.15
C TRP A 59 5.76 -2.76 -6.03
N TYR A 60 6.86 -2.27 -5.45
CA TYR A 60 8.18 -2.34 -6.07
C TYR A 60 8.89 -3.63 -5.66
N GLU A 61 9.56 -4.27 -6.62
CA GLU A 61 10.48 -5.37 -6.31
C GLU A 61 11.88 -5.07 -6.86
N PRO A 62 12.93 -5.17 -6.02
CA PRO A 62 14.29 -5.02 -6.48
C PRO A 62 14.67 -6.20 -7.38
N SER A 63 15.27 -5.88 -8.51
CA SER A 63 15.80 -6.85 -9.47
C SER A 63 17.20 -6.45 -9.90
N CYS A 64 18.09 -7.43 -10.06
CA CYS A 64 19.44 -7.20 -10.57
C CYS A 64 19.47 -7.60 -12.04
N ILE A 65 19.49 -6.62 -12.94
CA ILE A 65 19.61 -6.86 -14.39
C ILE A 65 20.96 -6.31 -14.83
N ASN A 66 21.81 -7.16 -15.40
CA ASN A 66 23.15 -6.81 -15.87
C ASN A 66 24.02 -6.10 -14.81
N GLY A 67 23.93 -6.53 -13.54
CA GLY A 67 24.69 -5.96 -12.43
C GLY A 67 24.21 -4.59 -11.95
N LYS A 68 23.09 -4.09 -12.47
CA LYS A 68 22.41 -2.89 -11.97
C LYS A 68 21.22 -3.28 -11.12
N ASN A 69 21.10 -2.66 -9.95
CA ASN A 69 19.90 -2.74 -9.12
C ASN A 69 18.82 -1.86 -9.76
N ILE A 70 17.68 -2.46 -10.10
CA ILE A 70 16.52 -1.81 -10.70
C ILE A 70 15.31 -2.16 -9.84
N ARG A 71 14.56 -1.16 -9.42
CA ARG A 71 13.25 -1.36 -8.78
C ARG A 71 12.19 -1.29 -9.87
N ASN A 72 11.53 -2.41 -10.12
CA ASN A 72 10.45 -2.48 -11.11
C ASN A 72 9.10 -2.45 -10.41
N PRO A 73 8.13 -1.65 -10.89
CA PRO A 73 6.79 -1.65 -10.34
C PRO A 73 6.04 -2.88 -10.87
N TYR A 74 5.32 -3.56 -9.98
CA TYR A 74 4.49 -4.71 -10.30
C TYR A 74 3.06 -4.46 -9.87
N THR A 75 2.12 -5.04 -10.63
CA THR A 75 0.71 -5.04 -10.28
C THR A 75 0.13 -6.44 -10.39
N LYS A 76 -0.86 -6.73 -9.56
CA LYS A 76 -1.63 -7.97 -9.66
C LYS A 76 -3.04 -7.78 -9.12
N ILE A 77 -4.03 -8.23 -9.88
CA ILE A 77 -5.40 -8.36 -9.38
C ILE A 77 -5.45 -9.54 -8.41
N ILE A 78 -5.95 -9.31 -7.20
CA ILE A 78 -6.04 -10.32 -6.15
C ILE A 78 -7.46 -10.44 -5.59
N SER A 79 -7.78 -11.66 -5.18
CA SER A 79 -9.05 -12.02 -4.56
C SER A 79 -8.81 -12.79 -3.25
N LYS A 80 -9.89 -13.11 -2.52
CA LYS A 80 -9.81 -14.00 -1.34
C LYS A 80 -9.29 -15.40 -1.68
N ALA A 81 -9.30 -15.83 -2.93
CA ALA A 81 -8.67 -17.08 -3.34
C ALA A 81 -7.13 -17.00 -3.32
N ASP A 82 -6.58 -15.79 -3.43
CA ASP A 82 -5.14 -15.52 -3.54
C ASP A 82 -4.45 -15.31 -2.19
N LEU A 83 -5.07 -15.70 -1.07
CA LEU A 83 -4.53 -15.52 0.28
C LEU A 83 -3.10 -16.07 0.41
N LYS A 84 -2.83 -17.25 -0.15
CA LYS A 84 -1.47 -17.84 -0.13
C LYS A 84 -0.46 -17.01 -0.92
N TYR A 85 -0.89 -16.42 -2.03
CA TYR A 85 -0.04 -15.55 -2.83
C TYR A 85 0.29 -14.27 -2.04
N LEU A 86 -0.73 -13.60 -1.49
CA LEU A 86 -0.54 -12.38 -0.72
C LEU A 86 0.35 -12.65 0.50
N GLN A 87 0.16 -13.78 1.18
CA GLN A 87 1.01 -14.19 2.29
C GLN A 87 2.49 -14.33 1.88
N GLY A 88 2.75 -15.04 0.79
CA GLY A 88 4.11 -15.21 0.27
C GLY A 88 4.73 -13.90 -0.20
N LEU A 89 3.94 -13.02 -0.82
CA LEU A 89 4.39 -11.68 -1.20
C LEU A 89 4.75 -10.86 0.06
N TRP A 90 3.89 -10.83 1.06
CA TRP A 90 4.09 -10.08 2.30
C TRP A 90 5.42 -10.44 2.99
N GLU A 91 5.74 -11.73 3.06
CA GLU A 91 6.98 -12.23 3.63
C GLU A 91 8.19 -11.91 2.74
N ARG A 92 8.02 -12.00 1.41
CA ARG A 92 9.09 -11.76 0.43
C ARG A 92 9.54 -10.29 0.37
N ILE A 93 8.59 -9.37 0.45
CA ILE A 93 8.82 -7.92 0.40
C ILE A 93 8.52 -7.26 1.75
N ALA A 94 8.93 -7.92 2.83
CA ALA A 94 8.70 -7.43 4.19
C ALA A 94 9.24 -6.01 4.40
N GLY A 95 10.30 -5.62 3.68
CA GLY A 95 10.97 -4.31 3.72
C GLY A 95 10.44 -3.22 2.78
N ASP A 96 9.43 -3.51 1.96
CA ASP A 96 8.87 -2.57 0.96
C ASP A 96 7.37 -2.36 1.20
N TYR A 97 6.79 -1.34 0.56
CA TYR A 97 5.36 -1.07 0.66
C TYR A 97 4.53 -2.00 -0.23
N ILE A 98 3.30 -2.29 0.19
CA ILE A 98 2.26 -2.83 -0.72
C ILE A 98 1.09 -1.86 -0.71
N LEU A 99 0.75 -1.35 -1.89
CA LEU A 99 -0.42 -0.51 -2.07
C LEU A 99 -1.59 -1.39 -2.47
N PHE A 100 -2.73 -1.20 -1.83
CA PHE A 100 -4.00 -1.77 -2.26
C PHE A 100 -4.82 -0.68 -2.93
N LEU A 101 -5.16 -0.92 -4.19
CA LEU A 101 -5.75 0.03 -5.12
C LEU A 101 -7.04 -0.55 -5.71
N PRO A 102 -7.97 0.30 -6.18
CA PRO A 102 -9.14 -0.15 -6.92
C PRO A 102 -8.73 -0.89 -8.21
N GLU A 103 -9.57 -1.81 -8.68
CA GLU A 103 -9.34 -2.59 -9.91
C GLU A 103 -9.06 -1.71 -11.14
N GLU A 104 -9.75 -0.57 -11.23
CA GLU A 104 -9.66 0.40 -12.32
C GLU A 104 -8.29 1.10 -12.40
N PHE A 105 -7.35 0.77 -11.49
CA PHE A 105 -5.99 1.26 -11.55
C PHE A 105 -5.27 0.81 -12.83
N ASN A 106 -5.24 1.70 -13.82
CA ASN A 106 -4.56 1.50 -15.10
C ASN A 106 -3.56 2.62 -15.38
N THR A 107 -2.73 2.95 -14.39
CA THR A 107 -1.78 4.04 -14.56
C THR A 107 -0.43 3.44 -14.97
N LYS A 108 0.01 3.74 -16.20
CA LYS A 108 1.43 3.67 -16.58
C LYS A 108 2.10 4.80 -15.82
N VAL A 109 2.75 4.52 -14.70
CA VAL A 109 3.33 5.58 -13.90
C VAL A 109 4.83 5.61 -14.11
N ASP A 110 5.26 6.68 -14.79
CA ASP A 110 6.65 7.10 -14.91
C ASP A 110 7.01 8.00 -13.70
N THR A 111 6.79 7.54 -12.47
CA THR A 111 7.22 8.28 -11.27
C THR A 111 8.69 8.02 -10.97
N ILE A 112 9.34 9.04 -10.41
CA ILE A 112 10.78 9.03 -10.13
C ILE A 112 11.04 8.28 -8.80
N GLY A 113 10.05 8.21 -7.90
CA GLY A 113 10.15 7.52 -6.61
C GLY A 113 8.87 6.79 -6.15
N GLU A 114 9.03 5.92 -5.14
CA GLU A 114 7.95 5.14 -4.53
C GLU A 114 7.02 6.00 -3.67
N GLU A 115 7.58 6.91 -2.89
CA GLU A 115 6.82 7.81 -2.03
C GLU A 115 6.01 8.84 -2.84
N GLU A 116 6.60 9.37 -3.92
CA GLU A 116 5.90 10.24 -4.88
C GLU A 116 4.70 9.52 -5.51
N PHE A 117 4.88 8.25 -5.91
CA PHE A 117 3.80 7.42 -6.44
C PHE A 117 2.65 7.23 -5.44
N ILE A 118 2.99 7.01 -4.17
CA ILE A 118 2.01 6.88 -3.08
C ILE A 118 1.20 8.17 -2.94
N GLY A 119 1.86 9.33 -2.96
CA GLY A 119 1.20 10.65 -2.93
C GLY A 119 0.25 10.87 -4.09
N VAL A 120 0.69 10.56 -5.31
CA VAL A 120 -0.15 10.65 -6.52
C VAL A 120 -1.38 9.75 -6.41
N CYS A 121 -1.23 8.54 -5.88
CA CYS A 121 -2.36 7.63 -5.67
C CYS A 121 -3.35 8.19 -4.63
N LEU A 122 -2.86 8.73 -3.52
CA LEU A 122 -3.71 9.35 -2.50
C LEU A 122 -4.51 10.54 -3.06
N ILE A 123 -3.86 11.42 -3.84
CA ILE A 123 -4.53 12.57 -4.48
C ILE A 123 -5.59 12.09 -5.47
N LYS A 124 -5.26 11.08 -6.29
CA LYS A 124 -6.15 10.61 -7.36
C LYS A 124 -7.40 9.91 -6.85
N TYR A 125 -7.26 9.12 -5.79
CA TYR A 125 -8.35 8.28 -5.26
C TYR A 125 -8.96 8.82 -3.96
N SER A 126 -8.38 9.87 -3.37
CA SER A 126 -8.76 10.46 -2.07
C SER A 126 -8.67 9.50 -0.87
N GLN A 127 -8.39 8.22 -1.10
CA GLN A 127 -8.23 7.19 -0.08
C GLN A 127 -7.30 6.08 -0.59
N LEU A 128 -6.40 5.62 0.28
CA LEU A 128 -5.37 4.65 -0.02
C LEU A 128 -5.17 3.69 1.14
N LEU A 129 -4.95 2.41 0.82
CA LEU A 129 -4.52 1.40 1.78
C LEU A 129 -3.09 0.99 1.50
N LEU A 130 -2.27 0.95 2.55
CA LEU A 130 -0.82 0.75 2.44
C LEU A 130 -0.33 -0.21 3.53
N LYS A 131 0.26 -1.34 3.13
CA LYS A 131 1.10 -2.14 4.04
C LYS A 131 2.43 -1.41 4.25
N THR A 132 2.82 -1.21 5.51
CA THR A 132 4.05 -0.53 5.90
C THR A 132 5.31 -1.32 5.52
N HIS A 133 6.43 -0.63 5.37
CA HIS A 133 7.73 -1.25 5.06
C HIS A 133 8.26 -2.16 6.18
N ASP A 134 7.70 -2.12 7.39
CA ASP A 134 8.07 -3.03 8.49
C ASP A 134 7.11 -4.23 8.60
N ALA A 135 6.09 -4.29 7.72
CA ALA A 135 5.09 -5.34 7.63
C ALA A 135 4.21 -5.55 8.88
N ASN A 136 4.29 -4.65 9.86
CA ASN A 136 3.49 -4.74 11.08
C ASN A 136 2.11 -4.12 10.93
N GLU A 137 1.87 -3.27 9.93
CA GLU A 137 0.62 -2.52 9.86
C GLU A 137 0.12 -2.37 8.42
N VAL A 138 -1.19 -2.27 8.30
CA VAL A 138 -1.83 -1.66 7.13
C VAL A 138 -2.42 -0.34 7.57
N LEU A 139 -1.98 0.72 6.91
CA LEU A 139 -2.43 2.08 7.09
C LEU A 139 -3.57 2.37 6.12
N TYR A 140 -4.52 3.16 6.58
CA TYR A 140 -5.55 3.78 5.76
C TYR A 140 -5.31 5.29 5.75
N LEU A 141 -4.97 5.79 4.58
CA LEU A 141 -4.75 7.20 4.29
C LEU A 141 -5.98 7.73 3.57
N TYR A 142 -6.44 8.92 3.93
CA TYR A 142 -7.57 9.55 3.28
C TYR A 142 -7.47 11.07 3.32
N LEU A 143 -8.14 11.73 2.39
CA LEU A 143 -8.28 13.18 2.35
C LEU A 143 -9.65 13.56 2.88
N ASN A 144 -9.69 14.41 3.91
CA ASN A 144 -10.92 15.06 4.36
C ASN A 144 -11.36 16.13 3.35
N GLU A 145 -12.67 16.33 3.24
CA GLU A 145 -13.26 17.37 2.39
C GLU A 145 -12.99 18.79 2.93
#